data_AF-A0A2V8P519-F1
#
_entry.id   AF-A0A2V8P519-F1
#
_cell.length_a   1.000
_cell.length_b   1.000
_cell.length_c   1.000
_cell.angle_alpha   90.00
_cell.angle_beta   90.00
_cell.angle_gamma   90.00
#
_symmetry.space_group_name_H-M   'P 1'
#
loop_
_entity.id
_entity.type
_entity.pdbx_description
1 polymer ?
#
loop_
_entity_poly.entity_id
_entity_poly.type
_entity_poly.pdbx_seq_one_letter_code
_entity_poly.pdbx_strand_id
1 'polypeptide(L)'
;MTIELKGLSRDQVTNLLPEGLISLCWRGSVAHGMYVPKSDPDSIDDKDVMGVYIAPIEHYLGFGRQDVYEKWEGEWDCVFYELRKFIGLLLNCNPNVLSLLWLKRNGIIYESPLGCLLRENRDLFVTKKAYHSFSGYAHDQFKKMISFNQEAQALMRELENQLLELNIDPDSTTDGHALKTTSGQPFVGATTEMMEVVKRYKGERRRYYSGGYMGKKRRELVMRVGYDAKNAAHLIRLLRMGIEFLTEGKMYVERADGPELLSIKRGEWPLERVKAEAERLFQLAQEAYVRSPLPPEPDRDRAEKLCVKMIAEYHGLNVS
;
A
#
# COMPACT_ATOMS: atom_id res chain seq x y z
N MET A 1 23.96 2.48 -14.33
CA MET A 1 23.05 1.32 -14.50
C MET A 1 21.72 1.89 -14.96
N THR A 2 21.16 1.43 -16.08
CA THR A 2 19.86 1.93 -16.59
C THR A 2 18.75 1.15 -15.90
N ILE A 3 17.80 1.86 -15.27
CA ILE A 3 16.62 1.25 -14.65
C ILE A 3 15.59 1.01 -15.76
N GLU A 4 15.06 -0.19 -15.83
CA GLU A 4 14.04 -0.56 -16.81
C GLU A 4 12.75 -0.95 -16.09
N LEU A 5 11.66 -0.26 -16.43
CA LEU A 5 10.32 -0.58 -15.96
C LEU A 5 9.51 -1.04 -17.16
N LYS A 6 9.15 -2.33 -17.18
CA LYS A 6 8.43 -2.96 -18.30
C LYS A 6 7.18 -2.14 -18.66
N GLY A 7 7.02 -1.86 -19.95
CA GLY A 7 5.88 -1.12 -20.50
C GLY A 7 6.08 0.40 -20.56
N LEU A 8 7.15 0.93 -19.99
CA LEU A 8 7.49 2.36 -20.06
C LEU A 8 8.66 2.59 -21.02
N SER A 9 8.62 3.70 -21.76
CA SER A 9 9.75 4.17 -22.55
C SER A 9 10.87 4.69 -21.63
N ARG A 10 12.08 4.83 -22.17
CA ARG A 10 13.22 5.37 -21.41
C ARG A 10 12.95 6.78 -20.88
N ASP A 11 12.28 7.62 -21.66
CA ASP A 11 11.94 8.99 -21.27
C ASP A 11 10.88 9.01 -20.17
N GLN A 12 9.88 8.11 -20.25
CA GLN A 12 8.89 7.93 -19.18
C GLN A 12 9.56 7.52 -17.87
N VAL A 13 10.47 6.54 -17.90
CA VAL A 13 11.22 6.13 -16.70
C VAL A 13 12.06 7.28 -16.15
N THR A 14 12.74 8.03 -17.02
CA THR A 14 13.58 9.16 -16.60
C THR A 14 12.77 10.27 -15.93
N ASN A 15 11.58 10.58 -16.46
CA ASN A 15 10.67 11.58 -15.88
C ASN A 15 9.95 11.10 -14.61
N LEU A 16 9.84 9.78 -14.43
CA LEU A 16 9.22 9.16 -13.27
C LEU A 16 10.14 9.22 -12.04
N LEU A 17 11.40 8.82 -12.21
CA LEU A 17 12.39 8.67 -11.14
C LEU A 17 12.94 10.04 -10.68
N PRO A 18 13.30 10.20 -9.39
CA PRO A 18 13.91 11.43 -8.91
C PRO A 18 15.38 11.48 -9.27
N GLU A 19 15.92 12.69 -9.30
CA GLU A 19 17.35 12.89 -9.11
C GLU A 19 17.78 12.41 -7.71
N GLY A 20 19.00 11.87 -7.60
CA GLY A 20 19.53 11.39 -6.32
C GLY A 20 18.92 10.09 -5.80
N LEU A 21 18.23 9.33 -6.65
CA LEU A 21 17.73 8.00 -6.32
C LEU A 21 18.88 7.11 -5.82
N ILE A 22 18.74 6.57 -4.61
CA ILE A 22 19.71 5.64 -4.01
C ILE A 22 19.19 4.20 -3.96
N SER A 23 17.87 4.01 -4.01
CA SER A 23 17.26 2.68 -4.03
C SER A 23 15.88 2.72 -4.70
N LEU A 24 15.54 1.66 -5.43
CA LEU A 24 14.20 1.40 -5.94
C LEU A 24 13.88 -0.08 -5.74
N CYS A 25 12.78 -0.36 -5.06
CA CYS A 25 12.41 -1.69 -4.62
C CYS A 25 10.95 -2.01 -4.94
N TRP A 26 10.66 -3.29 -5.15
CA TRP A 26 9.29 -3.78 -5.16
C TRP A 26 8.63 -3.57 -3.80
N ARG A 27 7.35 -3.23 -3.82
CA ARG A 27 6.48 -3.13 -2.65
C ARG A 27 5.27 -4.05 -2.86
N GLY A 28 4.49 -4.24 -1.79
CA GLY A 28 3.15 -4.80 -1.91
C GLY A 28 3.17 -6.26 -2.30
N SER A 29 2.18 -6.68 -3.10
CA SER A 29 1.97 -8.09 -3.43
C SER A 29 3.19 -8.72 -4.12
N VAL A 30 3.95 -7.98 -4.93
CA VAL A 30 5.17 -8.50 -5.57
C VAL A 30 6.25 -8.80 -4.52
N ALA A 31 6.53 -7.85 -3.63
CA ALA A 31 7.52 -8.03 -2.57
C ALA A 31 7.21 -9.21 -1.64
N HIS A 32 5.92 -9.49 -1.43
CA HIS A 32 5.45 -10.56 -0.55
C HIS A 32 5.30 -11.92 -1.23
N GLY A 33 5.56 -12.05 -2.55
CA GLY A 33 5.34 -13.29 -3.29
C GLY A 33 3.86 -13.62 -3.51
N MET A 34 2.98 -12.61 -3.45
CA MET A 34 1.53 -12.73 -3.51
C MET A 34 0.90 -11.99 -4.69
N TYR A 35 1.70 -11.64 -5.71
CA TYR A 35 1.23 -10.92 -6.89
C TYR A 35 0.37 -11.81 -7.77
N VAL A 36 -0.85 -11.37 -8.07
CA VAL A 36 -1.75 -12.02 -9.01
C VAL A 36 -1.75 -11.24 -10.33
N PRO A 37 -1.30 -11.81 -11.46
CA PRO A 37 -1.24 -11.12 -12.74
C PRO A 37 -2.60 -10.63 -13.23
N LYS A 38 -2.64 -9.49 -13.96
CA LYS A 38 -3.88 -8.91 -14.51
C LYS A 38 -4.65 -9.84 -15.47
N SER A 39 -4.02 -10.89 -15.99
CA SER A 39 -4.68 -11.93 -16.79
C SER A 39 -5.64 -12.80 -15.97
N ASP A 40 -5.47 -12.86 -14.64
CA ASP A 40 -6.44 -13.51 -13.74
C ASP A 40 -7.67 -12.60 -13.59
N PRO A 41 -8.90 -13.13 -13.80
CA PRO A 41 -10.12 -12.33 -13.71
C PRO A 41 -10.30 -11.71 -12.32
N ASP A 42 -9.84 -12.36 -11.25
CA ASP A 42 -9.95 -11.89 -9.87
C ASP A 42 -8.75 -11.02 -9.42
N SER A 43 -7.80 -10.69 -10.32
CA SER A 43 -6.65 -9.84 -9.96
C SER A 43 -7.07 -8.41 -9.59
N ILE A 44 -6.63 -7.99 -8.41
CA ILE A 44 -6.78 -6.63 -7.83
C ILE A 44 -5.42 -6.04 -7.42
N ASP A 45 -4.34 -6.59 -7.97
CA ASP A 45 -2.96 -6.18 -7.69
C ASP A 45 -2.45 -5.20 -8.70
N ASP A 46 -1.70 -4.21 -8.21
CA ASP A 46 -1.00 -3.21 -9.01
C ASP A 46 0.51 -3.44 -8.88
N LYS A 47 1.31 -2.76 -9.72
CA LYS A 47 2.78 -2.81 -9.61
C LYS A 47 3.25 -1.69 -8.70
N ASP A 48 3.37 -2.02 -7.43
CA ASP A 48 3.84 -1.09 -6.41
C ASP A 48 5.37 -1.07 -6.35
N VAL A 49 5.98 0.11 -6.46
CA VAL A 49 7.40 0.31 -6.16
C VAL A 49 7.60 1.45 -5.18
N MET A 50 8.65 1.31 -4.36
CA MET A 50 9.06 2.35 -3.42
C MET A 50 10.53 2.69 -3.65
N GLY A 51 10.81 3.98 -3.80
CA GLY A 51 12.17 4.49 -3.93
C GLY A 51 12.59 5.38 -2.77
N VAL A 52 13.91 5.46 -2.58
CA VAL A 52 14.55 6.38 -1.63
C VAL A 52 15.52 7.24 -2.40
N TYR A 53 15.50 8.55 -2.16
CA TYR A 53 16.40 9.49 -2.81
C TYR A 53 17.00 10.49 -1.82
N ILE A 54 18.15 11.04 -2.18
CA ILE A 54 18.75 12.18 -1.49
C ILE A 54 18.38 13.42 -2.29
N ALA A 55 17.75 14.39 -1.63
CA ALA A 55 17.28 15.60 -2.28
C ALA A 55 18.46 16.53 -2.65
N PRO A 56 18.25 17.53 -3.53
CA PRO A 56 19.25 18.58 -3.76
C PRO A 56 19.61 19.33 -2.47
N ILE A 57 20.79 19.96 -2.41
CA ILE A 57 21.30 20.59 -1.19
C ILE A 57 20.40 21.74 -0.70
N GLU A 58 19.69 22.39 -1.61
CA GLU A 58 18.71 23.45 -1.35
C GLU A 58 17.47 22.96 -0.59
N HIS A 59 17.20 21.65 -0.61
CA HIS A 59 16.18 21.04 0.24
C HIS A 59 16.59 21.04 1.71
N TYR A 60 17.89 20.88 1.99
CA TYR A 60 18.42 20.79 3.35
C TYR A 60 18.75 22.17 3.93
N LEU A 61 19.29 23.07 3.10
CA LEU A 61 19.79 24.39 3.53
C LEU A 61 18.92 25.57 3.08
N GLY A 62 18.00 25.33 2.14
CA GLY A 62 17.11 26.34 1.55
C GLY A 62 15.64 26.14 1.88
N PHE A 63 14.76 26.56 0.97
CA PHE A 63 13.29 26.52 1.14
C PHE A 63 12.61 25.29 0.55
N GLY A 64 13.37 24.27 0.12
CA GLY A 64 12.78 23.03 -0.40
C GLY A 64 11.93 22.32 0.66
N ARG A 65 10.77 21.76 0.25
CA ARG A 65 9.78 21.15 1.18
C ARG A 65 9.20 19.82 0.70
N GLN A 66 9.74 19.25 -0.37
CA GLN A 66 9.19 18.03 -0.94
C GLN A 66 9.91 16.80 -0.40
N ASP A 67 9.29 16.16 0.60
CA ASP A 67 9.80 14.97 1.29
C ASP A 67 9.28 13.66 0.69
N VAL A 68 8.14 13.74 -0.01
CA VAL A 68 7.42 12.61 -0.58
C VAL A 68 6.84 13.02 -1.91
N TYR A 69 6.86 12.12 -2.88
CA TYR A 69 5.99 12.22 -4.04
C TYR A 69 5.48 10.85 -4.45
N GLU A 70 4.24 10.85 -4.92
CA GLU A 70 3.52 9.71 -5.44
C GLU A 70 3.24 9.98 -6.91
N LYS A 71 3.58 9.03 -7.77
CA LYS A 71 3.40 9.13 -9.22
C LYS A 71 2.82 7.83 -9.74
N TRP A 72 1.84 7.97 -10.63
CA TRP A 72 1.24 6.86 -11.37
C TRP A 72 1.65 6.99 -12.82
N GLU A 73 2.31 5.97 -13.37
CA GLU A 73 2.73 5.95 -14.77
C GLU A 73 2.42 4.57 -15.37
N GLY A 74 1.44 4.53 -16.28
CA GLY A 74 0.91 3.28 -16.79
C GLY A 74 0.32 2.40 -15.67
N GLU A 75 0.90 1.22 -15.45
CA GLU A 75 0.50 0.27 -14.40
C GLU A 75 1.33 0.38 -13.10
N TRP A 76 2.28 1.32 -13.06
CA TRP A 76 3.21 1.49 -11.95
C TRP A 76 2.69 2.53 -10.95
N ASP A 77 2.48 2.09 -9.70
CA ASP A 77 2.24 2.96 -8.55
C ASP A 77 3.58 3.16 -7.82
N CYS A 78 4.13 4.37 -7.95
CA CYS A 78 5.44 4.70 -7.43
C CYS A 78 5.35 5.70 -6.29
N VAL A 79 5.90 5.34 -5.14
CA VAL A 79 6.10 6.25 -4.02
C VAL A 79 7.59 6.44 -3.76
N PHE A 80 8.00 7.66 -3.48
CA PHE A 80 9.39 7.96 -3.23
C PHE A 80 9.54 8.83 -2.00
N TYR A 81 10.49 8.47 -1.15
CA TYR A 81 10.80 9.18 0.09
C TYR A 81 12.18 9.80 0.01
N GLU A 82 12.25 11.07 0.40
CA GLU A 82 13.51 11.71 0.74
C GLU A 82 14.16 10.95 1.93
N LEU A 83 15.50 10.89 1.96
CA LEU A 83 16.26 10.09 2.93
C LEU A 83 15.93 10.38 4.40
N ARG A 84 15.87 11.64 4.84
CA ARG A 84 15.51 11.98 6.25
C ARG A 84 14.10 11.53 6.55
N LYS A 85 13.15 11.75 5.62
CA LYS A 85 11.78 11.27 5.76
C LYS A 85 11.72 9.74 5.87
N PHE A 86 12.47 9.04 5.04
CA PHE A 86 12.56 7.57 5.05
C PHE A 86 13.14 7.05 6.38
N ILE A 87 14.25 7.62 6.85
CA ILE A 87 14.84 7.28 8.15
C ILE A 87 13.87 7.58 9.30
N GLY A 88 13.14 8.69 9.25
CA GLY A 88 12.08 9.00 10.22
C GLY A 88 10.96 7.93 10.25
N LEU A 89 10.60 7.38 9.09
CA LEU A 89 9.62 6.28 9.01
C LEU A 89 10.19 4.96 9.56
N LEU A 90 11.49 4.68 9.36
CA LEU A 90 12.18 3.54 9.93
C LEU A 90 12.27 3.62 11.47
N LEU A 91 12.60 4.80 12.01
CA LEU A 91 12.64 5.06 13.47
C LEU A 91 11.27 4.95 14.16
N ASN A 92 10.19 5.00 13.37
CA ASN A 92 8.82 4.75 13.82
C ASN A 92 8.30 3.36 13.41
N CYS A 93 9.20 2.49 12.94
CA CYS A 93 8.93 1.12 12.56
C CYS A 93 7.76 0.98 11.57
N ASN A 94 7.63 1.89 10.61
CA ASN A 94 6.57 1.81 9.61
C ASN A 94 6.69 0.47 8.85
N PRO A 95 5.68 -0.44 8.91
CA PRO A 95 5.84 -1.80 8.39
C PRO A 95 6.16 -1.87 6.89
N ASN A 96 5.60 -0.96 6.10
CA ASN A 96 5.79 -0.94 4.65
C ASN A 96 7.17 -0.43 4.25
N VAL A 97 7.77 0.44 5.07
CA VAL A 97 9.09 1.03 4.83
C VAL A 97 10.18 0.13 5.41
N LEU A 98 9.98 -0.35 6.64
CA LEU A 98 10.92 -1.22 7.33
C LEU A 98 11.16 -2.52 6.55
N SER A 99 10.14 -3.07 5.88
CA SER A 99 10.29 -4.28 5.07
C SER A 99 11.29 -4.14 3.93
N LEU A 100 11.52 -2.95 3.39
CA LEU A 100 12.47 -2.77 2.28
C LEU A 100 13.89 -3.19 2.65
N LEU A 101 14.29 -3.05 3.92
CA LEU A 101 15.65 -3.39 4.38
C LEU A 101 15.91 -4.91 4.45
N TRP A 102 14.86 -5.73 4.34
CA TRP A 102 14.92 -7.20 4.35
C TRP A 102 14.50 -7.84 3.02
N LEU A 103 14.35 -7.06 1.96
CA LEU A 103 14.08 -7.61 0.63
C LEU A 103 15.23 -8.52 0.18
N LYS A 104 14.86 -9.66 -0.43
CA LYS A 104 15.79 -10.48 -1.18
C LYS A 104 16.21 -9.76 -2.47
N ARG A 105 17.27 -10.26 -3.13
CA ARG A 105 17.83 -9.61 -4.33
C ARG A 105 16.82 -9.37 -5.45
N ASN A 106 15.88 -10.31 -5.66
CA ASN A 106 14.79 -10.18 -6.63
C ASN A 106 13.76 -9.09 -6.30
N GLY A 107 13.72 -8.62 -5.04
CA GLY A 107 12.90 -7.49 -4.60
C GLY A 107 13.54 -6.12 -4.86
N ILE A 108 14.82 -6.07 -5.24
CA ILE A 108 15.58 -4.83 -5.43
C ILE A 108 15.74 -4.58 -6.94
N ILE A 109 15.13 -3.50 -7.44
CA ILE A 109 15.21 -3.09 -8.85
C ILE A 109 16.50 -2.31 -9.08
N TYR A 110 16.83 -1.40 -8.16
CA TYR A 110 18.04 -0.60 -8.20
C TYR A 110 18.54 -0.30 -6.78
N GLU A 111 19.86 -0.26 -6.62
CA GLU A 111 20.52 0.10 -5.37
C GLU A 111 21.89 0.72 -5.70
N SER A 112 22.16 1.90 -5.15
CA SER A 112 23.46 2.57 -5.19
C SER A 112 24.32 2.15 -3.99
N PRO A 113 25.63 2.51 -3.93
CA PRO A 113 26.45 2.28 -2.75
C PRO A 113 25.85 2.87 -1.47
N LEU A 114 25.23 4.06 -1.54
CA LEU A 114 24.54 4.68 -0.39
C LEU A 114 23.27 3.90 -0.01
N GLY A 115 22.53 3.36 -0.98
CA GLY A 115 21.40 2.46 -0.71
C GLY A 115 21.85 1.17 0.01
N CYS A 116 22.96 0.59 -0.44
CA CYS A 116 23.57 -0.58 0.19
C CYS A 116 24.01 -0.27 1.63
N LEU A 117 24.66 0.87 1.84
CA LEU A 117 25.08 1.36 3.16
C LEU A 117 23.89 1.47 4.13
N LEU A 118 22.76 2.02 3.67
CA LEU A 118 21.54 2.10 4.48
C LEU A 118 21.01 0.71 4.86
N ARG A 119 20.96 -0.22 3.90
CA ARG A 119 20.47 -1.59 4.12
C ARG A 119 21.38 -2.42 5.03
N GLU A 120 22.69 -2.20 4.96
CA GLU A 120 23.68 -2.84 5.84
C GLU A 120 23.57 -2.38 7.29
N ASN A 121 23.07 -1.16 7.53
CA ASN A 121 22.82 -0.59 8.86
C ASN A 121 21.36 -0.78 9.32
N ARG A 122 20.66 -1.80 8.82
CA ARG A 122 19.25 -2.05 9.21
C ARG A 122 19.06 -2.42 10.69
N ASP A 123 20.12 -2.91 11.34
CA ASP A 123 20.14 -3.23 12.77
C ASP A 123 19.76 -2.04 13.64
N LEU A 124 20.05 -0.81 13.18
CA LEU A 124 19.67 0.45 13.84
C LEU A 124 18.16 0.58 14.09
N PHE A 125 17.35 -0.08 13.27
CA PHE A 125 15.89 0.03 13.29
C PHE A 125 15.20 -1.20 13.90
N VAL A 126 15.97 -2.16 14.42
CA VAL A 126 15.45 -3.37 15.06
C VAL A 126 15.10 -3.09 16.52
N THR A 127 13.81 -3.05 16.83
CA THR A 127 13.30 -2.68 18.16
C THR A 127 11.93 -3.29 18.42
N LYS A 128 11.60 -3.57 19.69
CA LYS A 128 10.26 -4.03 20.08
C LYS A 128 9.17 -2.96 19.96
N LYS A 129 9.54 -1.68 19.74
CA LYS A 129 8.59 -0.61 19.37
C LYS A 129 7.75 -0.95 18.15
N ALA A 130 8.26 -1.80 17.25
CA ALA A 130 7.54 -2.30 16.09
C ALA A 130 6.18 -2.93 16.44
N TYR A 131 5.98 -3.44 17.65
CA TYR A 131 4.67 -3.92 18.10
C TYR A 131 3.57 -2.87 17.93
N HIS A 132 3.83 -1.62 18.34
CA HIS A 132 2.82 -0.56 18.30
C HIS A 132 2.47 -0.17 16.87
N SER A 133 3.48 -0.06 15.99
CA SER A 133 3.24 0.28 14.59
C SER A 133 2.53 -0.86 13.86
N PHE A 134 3.04 -2.09 13.91
CA PHE A 134 2.43 -3.25 13.24
C PHE A 134 1.00 -3.49 13.73
N SER A 135 0.78 -3.45 15.05
CA SER A 135 -0.57 -3.61 15.61
C SER A 135 -1.49 -2.46 15.24
N GLY A 136 -1.01 -1.21 15.22
CA GLY A 136 -1.79 -0.06 14.78
C GLY A 136 -2.24 -0.18 13.33
N TYR A 137 -1.32 -0.51 12.42
CA TYR A 137 -1.65 -0.78 11.01
C TYR A 137 -2.61 -1.95 10.86
N ALA A 138 -2.43 -3.02 11.63
CA ALA A 138 -3.33 -4.16 11.65
C ALA A 138 -4.75 -3.75 12.11
N HIS A 139 -4.90 -2.96 13.17
CA HIS A 139 -6.21 -2.44 13.60
C HIS A 139 -6.88 -1.62 12.50
N ASP A 140 -6.13 -0.79 11.78
CA ASP A 140 -6.68 -0.04 10.64
C ASP A 140 -7.14 -0.96 9.51
N GLN A 141 -6.37 -2.02 9.21
CA GLN A 141 -6.81 -3.03 8.24
C GLN A 141 -8.08 -3.75 8.72
N PHE A 142 -8.17 -4.10 10.00
CA PHE A 142 -9.37 -4.71 10.58
C PHE A 142 -10.59 -3.80 10.44
N LYS A 143 -10.45 -2.51 10.79
CA LYS A 143 -11.53 -1.52 10.62
C LYS A 143 -11.99 -1.43 9.17
N LYS A 144 -11.06 -1.37 8.21
CA LYS A 144 -11.34 -1.33 6.77
C LYS A 144 -11.97 -2.63 6.27
N MET A 145 -11.56 -3.77 6.82
CA MET A 145 -12.12 -5.09 6.53
C MET A 145 -13.61 -5.15 6.87
N ILE A 146 -13.99 -4.61 8.04
CA ILE A 146 -15.37 -4.68 8.56
C ILE A 146 -16.20 -3.42 8.32
N SER A 147 -15.64 -2.36 7.73
CA SER A 147 -16.39 -1.12 7.44
C SER A 147 -17.48 -1.30 6.37
N PHE A 148 -17.69 -2.53 5.92
CA PHE A 148 -18.77 -2.93 5.04
C PHE A 148 -20.12 -2.81 5.76
N ASN A 149 -20.93 -1.83 5.34
CA ASN A 149 -22.29 -1.63 5.83
C ASN A 149 -23.27 -2.38 4.90
N GLN A 150 -23.92 -3.45 5.38
CA GLN A 150 -24.85 -4.25 4.58
C GLN A 150 -26.06 -3.47 4.06
N GLU A 151 -26.64 -2.57 4.86
CA GLU A 151 -27.81 -1.77 4.49
C GLU A 151 -27.49 -0.79 3.37
N ALA A 152 -26.34 -0.11 3.47
CA ALA A 152 -25.82 0.75 2.43
C ALA A 152 -25.67 0.02 1.10
N GLN A 153 -25.28 -1.25 1.14
CA GLN A 153 -25.01 -2.05 -0.05
C GLN A 153 -26.31 -2.57 -0.69
N ALA A 154 -27.29 -2.93 0.12
CA ALA A 154 -28.63 -3.27 -0.35
C ALA A 154 -29.24 -2.09 -1.13
N LEU A 155 -29.15 -0.88 -0.56
CA LEU A 155 -29.57 0.35 -1.21
C LEU A 155 -28.78 0.62 -2.51
N MET A 156 -27.45 0.41 -2.49
CA MET A 156 -26.64 0.63 -3.69
C MET A 156 -26.98 -0.35 -4.81
N ARG A 157 -27.21 -1.64 -4.51
CA ARG A 157 -27.69 -2.62 -5.50
C ARG A 157 -29.04 -2.24 -6.08
N GLU A 158 -29.96 -1.79 -5.23
CA GLU A 158 -31.27 -1.33 -5.68
C GLU A 158 -31.13 -0.19 -6.69
N LEU A 159 -30.31 0.82 -6.37
CA LEU A 159 -30.06 1.96 -7.25
C LEU A 159 -29.32 1.57 -8.53
N GLU A 160 -28.37 0.62 -8.48
CA GLU A 160 -27.70 0.09 -9.68
C GLU A 160 -28.67 -0.63 -10.61
N ASN A 161 -29.56 -1.48 -10.05
CA ASN A 161 -30.57 -2.17 -10.83
C ASN A 161 -31.54 -1.17 -11.49
N GLN A 162 -31.97 -0.13 -10.77
CA GLN A 162 -32.80 0.93 -11.34
C GLN A 162 -32.10 1.63 -12.52
N LEU A 163 -30.81 1.95 -12.40
CA LEU A 163 -30.05 2.54 -13.51
C LEU A 163 -29.97 1.60 -14.72
N LEU A 164 -29.72 0.30 -14.48
CA LEU A 164 -29.66 -0.71 -15.55
C LEU A 164 -31.01 -0.89 -16.25
N GLU A 165 -32.12 -0.92 -15.51
CA GLU A 165 -33.49 -0.96 -16.07
C GLU A 165 -33.80 0.28 -16.93
N LEU A 166 -33.26 1.43 -16.55
CA LEU A 166 -33.33 2.67 -17.34
C LEU A 166 -32.35 2.71 -18.51
N ASN A 167 -31.60 1.62 -18.76
CA ASN A 167 -30.53 1.54 -19.74
C ASN A 167 -29.43 2.61 -19.56
N ILE A 168 -29.11 2.96 -18.31
CA ILE A 168 -28.03 3.87 -17.93
C ILE A 168 -26.89 3.03 -17.35
N ASP A 169 -25.66 3.22 -17.83
CA ASP A 169 -24.47 2.61 -17.25
C ASP A 169 -24.11 3.28 -15.91
N PRO A 170 -24.13 2.55 -14.77
CA PRO A 170 -23.79 3.10 -13.46
C PRO A 170 -22.37 3.67 -13.39
N ASP A 171 -21.40 3.09 -14.12
CA ASP A 171 -20.02 3.56 -14.12
C ASP A 171 -19.89 4.92 -14.84
N SER A 172 -20.73 5.18 -15.85
CA SER A 172 -20.77 6.47 -16.55
C SER A 172 -21.21 7.66 -15.68
N THR A 173 -21.87 7.39 -14.54
CA THR A 173 -22.34 8.45 -13.62
C THR A 173 -21.20 9.19 -12.91
N THR A 174 -19.99 8.60 -12.89
CA THR A 174 -18.80 9.14 -12.23
C THR A 174 -17.79 9.80 -13.17
N ASP A 175 -17.80 9.48 -14.46
CA ASP A 175 -16.79 9.91 -15.44
C ASP A 175 -17.08 11.29 -16.05
N GLY A 176 -17.44 12.24 -15.19
CA GLY A 176 -17.83 13.63 -15.51
C GLY A 176 -17.71 13.99 -16.99
N HIS A 177 -18.83 13.92 -17.74
CA HIS A 177 -19.29 14.86 -18.78
C HIS A 177 -20.50 14.33 -19.58
N ALA A 178 -20.77 13.01 -19.66
CA ALA A 178 -22.01 12.49 -20.25
C ALA A 178 -22.39 11.10 -19.70
N LEU A 179 -23.69 10.88 -19.44
CA LEU A 179 -24.22 9.55 -19.16
C LEU A 179 -24.10 8.67 -20.40
N LYS A 180 -23.86 7.38 -20.21
CA LYS A 180 -23.82 6.39 -21.28
C LYS A 180 -24.91 5.34 -21.08
N THR A 181 -25.33 4.72 -22.17
CA THR A 181 -26.15 3.52 -22.14
C THR A 181 -25.32 2.32 -21.66
N THR A 182 -25.99 1.22 -21.30
CA THR A 182 -25.31 -0.05 -20.98
C THR A 182 -24.46 -0.59 -22.14
N SER A 183 -24.74 -0.17 -23.38
CA SER A 183 -23.97 -0.46 -24.59
C SER A 183 -22.84 0.54 -24.88
N GLY A 184 -22.59 1.51 -23.99
CA GLY A 184 -21.53 2.50 -24.09
C GLY A 184 -21.81 3.69 -25.02
N GLN A 185 -23.02 3.81 -25.56
CA GLN A 185 -23.45 4.94 -26.39
C GLN A 185 -23.83 6.15 -25.53
N PRO A 186 -23.78 7.39 -26.04
CA PRO A 186 -24.31 8.54 -25.32
C PRO A 186 -25.78 8.33 -24.95
N PHE A 187 -26.11 8.54 -23.67
CA PHE A 187 -27.49 8.46 -23.20
C PHE A 187 -28.24 9.75 -23.60
N VAL A 188 -29.42 9.61 -24.19
CA VAL A 188 -30.26 10.74 -24.66
C VAL A 188 -31.67 10.63 -24.08
N GLY A 189 -32.33 11.76 -23.85
CA GLY A 189 -33.73 11.80 -23.40
C GLY A 189 -33.94 11.55 -21.90
N ALA A 190 -33.00 11.96 -21.04
CA ALA A 190 -33.13 11.81 -19.59
C ALA A 190 -34.33 12.60 -19.03
N THR A 191 -35.24 11.90 -18.33
CA THR A 191 -36.36 12.52 -17.60
C THR A 191 -35.92 13.01 -16.23
N THR A 192 -36.74 13.85 -15.58
CA THR A 192 -36.50 14.29 -14.20
C THR A 192 -36.39 13.11 -13.23
N GLU A 193 -37.28 12.12 -13.34
CA GLU A 193 -37.28 10.91 -12.50
C GLU A 193 -35.98 10.09 -12.67
N MET A 194 -35.51 9.89 -13.92
CA MET A 194 -34.24 9.22 -14.18
C MET A 194 -33.06 9.97 -13.52
N MET A 195 -33.06 11.30 -13.59
CA MET A 195 -32.02 12.13 -13.01
C MET A 195 -32.04 12.12 -11.48
N GLU A 196 -33.18 11.90 -10.84
CA GLU A 196 -33.28 11.70 -9.39
C GLU A 196 -32.59 10.40 -8.95
N VAL A 197 -32.79 9.30 -9.67
CA VAL A 197 -32.08 8.03 -9.44
C VAL A 197 -30.58 8.22 -9.60
N VAL A 198 -30.14 8.88 -10.68
CA VAL A 198 -28.71 9.19 -10.90
C VAL A 198 -28.14 10.04 -9.77
N LYS A 199 -28.86 11.08 -9.33
CA LYS A 199 -28.42 11.96 -8.24
C LYS A 199 -28.33 11.21 -6.91
N ARG A 200 -29.33 10.37 -6.62
CA ARG A 200 -29.36 9.53 -5.41
C ARG A 200 -28.21 8.52 -5.42
N TYR A 201 -28.02 7.80 -6.53
CA TYR A 201 -26.89 6.88 -6.71
C TYR A 201 -25.56 7.59 -6.48
N LYS A 202 -25.33 8.76 -7.11
CA LYS A 202 -24.10 9.53 -6.92
C LYS A 202 -23.91 10.01 -5.49
N GLY A 203 -24.99 10.43 -4.83
CA GLY A 203 -24.99 10.89 -3.44
C GLY A 203 -24.62 9.77 -2.47
N GLU A 204 -25.33 8.64 -2.53
CA GLU A 204 -25.07 7.47 -1.68
C GLU A 204 -23.71 6.84 -2.01
N ARG A 205 -23.33 6.78 -3.29
CA ARG A 205 -22.01 6.32 -3.71
C ARG A 205 -20.91 7.18 -3.11
N ARG A 206 -21.08 8.51 -3.10
CA ARG A 206 -20.15 9.41 -2.43
C ARG A 206 -20.18 9.22 -0.91
N ARG A 207 -21.33 8.96 -0.31
CA ARG A 207 -21.47 8.80 1.15
C ARG A 207 -20.83 7.53 1.68
N TYR A 208 -21.03 6.41 0.99
CA TYR A 208 -20.56 5.09 1.40
C TYR A 208 -19.21 4.70 0.80
N TYR A 209 -18.83 5.33 -0.31
CA TYR A 209 -17.56 5.06 -0.99
C TYR A 209 -16.75 6.34 -1.26
N SER A 210 -16.96 7.42 -0.49
CA SER A 210 -16.13 8.63 -0.56
C SER A 210 -14.66 8.24 -0.45
N GLY A 211 -13.87 8.61 -1.47
CA GLY A 211 -12.41 8.48 -1.47
C GLY A 211 -11.84 7.62 -2.59
N GLY A 212 -12.63 7.11 -3.54
CA GLY A 212 -12.10 6.26 -4.62
C GLY A 212 -11.42 4.99 -4.10
N TYR A 213 -11.74 4.61 -2.85
CA TYR A 213 -10.96 3.69 -2.03
C TYR A 213 -10.87 2.24 -2.58
N MET A 214 -11.68 1.90 -3.59
CA MET A 214 -11.85 0.53 -4.04
C MET A 214 -12.20 0.43 -5.53
N GLY A 215 -11.32 -0.22 -6.31
CA GLY A 215 -11.56 -0.53 -7.73
C GLY A 215 -12.70 -1.53 -7.94
N LYS A 216 -13.28 -1.56 -9.15
CA LYS A 216 -14.50 -2.33 -9.50
C LYS A 216 -14.45 -3.79 -9.05
N LYS A 217 -13.40 -4.53 -9.45
CA LYS A 217 -13.19 -5.95 -9.08
C LYS A 217 -13.14 -6.17 -7.56
N ARG A 218 -12.47 -5.29 -6.82
CA ARG A 218 -12.38 -5.39 -5.36
C ARG A 218 -13.76 -5.15 -4.72
N ARG A 219 -14.58 -4.25 -5.27
CA ARG A 219 -15.96 -4.05 -4.82
C ARG A 219 -16.84 -5.27 -5.08
N GLU A 220 -16.76 -5.85 -6.28
CA GLU A 220 -17.50 -7.08 -6.62
C GLU A 220 -17.14 -8.23 -5.67
N LEU A 221 -15.86 -8.41 -5.35
CA LEU A 221 -15.42 -9.39 -4.36
C LEU A 221 -16.02 -9.11 -2.98
N VAL A 222 -15.93 -7.87 -2.50
CA VAL A 222 -16.52 -7.45 -1.21
C VAL A 222 -18.02 -7.74 -1.17
N MET A 223 -18.75 -7.46 -2.25
CA MET A 223 -20.19 -7.77 -2.34
C MET A 223 -20.46 -9.27 -2.32
N ARG A 224 -19.58 -10.09 -2.88
CA ARG A 224 -19.71 -11.55 -2.91
C ARG A 224 -19.47 -12.18 -1.55
N VAL A 225 -18.46 -11.70 -0.82
CA VAL A 225 -17.98 -12.36 0.42
C VAL A 225 -18.37 -11.64 1.71
N GLY A 226 -18.86 -10.40 1.62
CA GLY A 226 -19.39 -9.62 2.74
C GLY A 226 -18.35 -8.86 3.57
N TYR A 227 -17.10 -8.78 3.13
CA TYR A 227 -16.02 -8.05 3.79
C TYR A 227 -14.85 -7.77 2.82
N ASP A 228 -13.91 -6.88 3.20
CA ASP A 228 -12.72 -6.61 2.39
C ASP A 228 -11.61 -7.66 2.55
N ALA A 229 -11.62 -8.64 1.63
CA ALA A 229 -10.65 -9.73 1.56
C ALA A 229 -9.19 -9.26 1.35
N LYS A 230 -8.96 -8.12 0.68
CA LYS A 230 -7.60 -7.55 0.52
C LYS A 230 -7.10 -7.04 1.87
N ASN A 231 -7.93 -6.28 2.59
CA ASN A 231 -7.58 -5.82 3.93
C ASN A 231 -7.45 -6.99 4.92
N ALA A 232 -8.27 -8.03 4.81
CA ALA A 232 -8.14 -9.25 5.62
C ALA A 232 -6.78 -9.93 5.44
N ALA A 233 -6.36 -10.17 4.19
CA ALA A 233 -5.05 -10.76 3.93
C ALA A 233 -3.90 -9.87 4.44
N HIS A 234 -4.03 -8.54 4.29
CA HIS A 234 -3.06 -7.60 4.81
C HIS A 234 -2.98 -7.60 6.34
N LEU A 235 -4.12 -7.67 7.03
CA LEU A 235 -4.22 -7.77 8.48
C LEU A 235 -3.45 -9.00 8.99
N ILE A 236 -3.77 -10.18 8.47
CA ILE A 236 -3.14 -11.43 8.90
C ILE A 236 -1.64 -11.40 8.62
N ARG A 237 -1.23 -10.95 7.42
CA ARG A 237 0.18 -10.81 7.05
C ARG A 237 0.94 -9.86 7.99
N LEU A 238 0.38 -8.69 8.29
CA LEU A 238 1.01 -7.72 9.19
C LEU A 238 1.22 -8.30 10.58
N LEU A 239 0.22 -8.97 11.14
CA LEU A 239 0.36 -9.57 12.48
C LEU A 239 1.42 -10.67 12.52
N ARG A 240 1.42 -11.59 11.53
CA ARG A 240 2.42 -12.66 11.44
C ARG A 240 3.84 -12.11 11.27
N MET A 241 4.02 -11.16 10.34
CA MET A 241 5.32 -10.49 10.15
C MET A 241 5.77 -9.74 11.41
N GLY A 242 4.84 -9.09 12.12
CA GLY A 242 5.14 -8.40 13.37
C GLY A 242 5.59 -9.36 14.46
N ILE A 243 4.93 -10.50 14.62
CA ILE A 243 5.30 -11.55 15.58
C ILE A 243 6.70 -12.10 15.29
N GLU A 244 6.98 -12.45 14.03
CA GLU A 244 8.30 -12.92 13.58
C GLU A 244 9.39 -11.87 13.88
N PHE A 245 9.13 -10.60 13.54
CA PHE A 245 10.06 -9.52 13.76
C PHE A 245 10.34 -9.31 15.25
N LEU A 246 9.31 -9.29 16.10
CA LEU A 246 9.44 -9.14 17.55
C LEU A 246 10.20 -10.30 18.20
N THR A 247 10.13 -11.50 17.61
CA THR A 247 10.79 -12.70 18.13
C THR A 247 12.25 -12.79 17.70
N GLU A 248 12.54 -12.46 16.44
CA GLU A 248 13.82 -12.78 15.81
C GLU A 248 14.67 -11.56 15.39
N GLY A 249 14.07 -10.37 15.37
CA GLY A 249 14.72 -9.15 14.86
C GLY A 249 14.95 -9.17 13.34
N LYS A 250 14.26 -10.07 12.62
CA LYS A 250 14.35 -10.22 11.16
C LYS A 250 12.96 -10.17 10.55
N MET A 251 12.88 -9.65 9.32
CA MET A 251 11.62 -9.59 8.60
C MET A 251 11.61 -10.57 7.43
N TYR A 252 10.64 -11.48 7.40
CA TYR A 252 10.42 -12.40 6.28
C TYR A 252 9.43 -11.78 5.30
N VAL A 253 9.97 -10.98 4.35
CA VAL A 253 9.15 -10.18 3.44
C VAL A 253 8.42 -11.06 2.42
N GLU A 254 9.15 -11.91 1.71
CA GLU A 254 8.56 -12.94 0.86
C GLU A 254 7.92 -14.02 1.75
N ARG A 255 6.63 -14.29 1.55
CA ARG A 255 5.82 -15.05 2.49
C ARG A 255 5.79 -16.54 2.15
N ALA A 256 6.31 -17.36 3.06
CA ALA A 256 6.17 -18.83 2.97
C ALA A 256 4.71 -19.28 3.12
N ASP A 257 3.91 -18.54 3.90
CA ASP A 257 2.46 -18.71 4.05
C ASP A 257 1.64 -18.01 2.94
N GLY A 258 2.30 -17.62 1.84
CA GLY A 258 1.70 -16.96 0.69
C GLY A 258 0.43 -17.64 0.15
N PRO A 259 0.39 -18.97 -0.05
CA PRO A 259 -0.82 -19.67 -0.51
C PRO A 259 -2.03 -19.47 0.40
N GLU A 260 -1.84 -19.51 1.72
CA GLU A 260 -2.93 -19.27 2.68
C GLU A 260 -3.37 -17.81 2.66
N LEU A 261 -2.42 -16.86 2.63
CA LEU A 261 -2.74 -15.43 2.52
C LEU A 261 -3.48 -15.12 1.20
N LEU A 262 -3.16 -15.81 0.11
CA LEU A 262 -3.89 -15.73 -1.16
C LEU A 262 -5.32 -16.29 -1.05
N SER A 263 -5.53 -17.40 -0.34
CA SER A 263 -6.88 -17.93 -0.08
C SER A 263 -7.77 -16.92 0.67
N ILE A 264 -7.21 -16.23 1.68
CA ILE A 264 -7.89 -15.16 2.40
C ILE A 264 -8.20 -14.00 1.45
N LYS A 265 -7.22 -13.61 0.62
CA LYS A 265 -7.34 -12.50 -0.34
C LYS A 265 -8.37 -12.77 -1.45
N ARG A 266 -8.58 -14.03 -1.82
CA ARG A 266 -9.63 -14.50 -2.75
C ARG A 266 -11.01 -14.58 -2.10
N GLY A 267 -11.08 -14.41 -0.77
CA GLY A 267 -12.31 -14.47 0.02
C GLY A 267 -12.81 -15.89 0.26
N GLU A 268 -11.92 -16.88 0.23
CA GLU A 268 -12.25 -18.29 0.48
C GLU A 268 -12.46 -18.57 1.97
N TRP A 269 -11.98 -17.69 2.85
CA TRP A 269 -12.19 -17.79 4.28
C TRP A 269 -13.51 -17.11 4.68
N PRO A 270 -14.35 -17.76 5.50
CA PRO A 270 -15.48 -17.08 6.12
C PRO A 270 -15.00 -15.92 7.00
N LEU A 271 -15.75 -14.81 7.04
CA LEU A 271 -15.42 -13.63 7.85
C LEU A 271 -15.12 -13.99 9.31
N GLU A 272 -15.94 -14.84 9.93
CA GLU A 272 -15.76 -15.24 11.33
C GLU A 272 -14.45 -16.00 11.57
N ARG A 273 -14.00 -16.79 10.59
CA ARG A 273 -12.69 -17.45 10.64
C ARG A 273 -11.55 -16.43 10.60
N VAL A 274 -11.66 -15.42 9.72
CA VAL A 274 -10.66 -14.35 9.63
C VAL A 274 -10.59 -13.54 10.93
N LYS A 275 -11.75 -13.20 11.52
CA LYS A 275 -11.82 -12.49 12.81
C LYS A 275 -11.17 -13.30 13.94
N ALA A 276 -11.53 -14.57 14.07
CA ALA A 276 -10.95 -15.44 15.09
C ALA A 276 -9.42 -15.58 14.96
N GLU A 277 -8.91 -15.71 13.74
CA GLU A 277 -7.46 -15.75 13.49
C GLU A 277 -6.80 -14.40 13.80
N ALA A 278 -7.44 -13.28 13.45
CA ALA A 278 -6.92 -11.95 13.79
C ALA A 278 -6.85 -11.72 15.31
N GLU A 279 -7.89 -12.10 16.05
CA GLU A 279 -7.92 -12.02 17.52
C GLU A 279 -6.80 -12.85 18.15
N ARG A 280 -6.64 -14.10 17.70
CA ARG A 280 -5.54 -14.97 18.14
C ARG A 280 -4.17 -14.33 17.86
N LEU A 281 -3.98 -13.78 16.66
CA LEU A 281 -2.72 -13.16 16.28
C LEU A 281 -2.44 -11.84 17.01
N PHE A 282 -3.46 -11.05 17.37
CA PHE A 282 -3.27 -9.88 18.24
C PHE A 282 -2.77 -10.28 19.62
N GLN A 283 -3.33 -11.34 20.21
CA GLN A 283 -2.85 -11.89 21.49
C GLN A 283 -1.39 -12.35 21.38
N LEU A 284 -1.06 -13.11 20.33
CA LEU A 284 0.31 -13.56 20.10
C LEU A 284 1.29 -12.40 19.84
N ALA A 285 0.87 -11.34 19.14
CA ALA A 285 1.71 -10.16 18.94
C ALA A 285 2.01 -9.46 20.28
N GLN A 286 1.03 -9.40 21.18
CA GLN A 286 1.22 -8.86 22.52
C GLN A 286 2.17 -9.73 23.35
N GLU A 287 2.01 -11.06 23.31
CA GLU A 287 2.93 -11.99 23.98
C GLU A 287 4.36 -11.89 23.44
N ALA A 288 4.52 -11.82 22.11
CA ALA A 288 5.80 -11.63 21.45
C ALA A 288 6.45 -10.31 21.86
N TYR A 289 5.67 -9.22 21.97
CA TYR A 289 6.16 -7.94 22.47
C TYR A 289 6.69 -8.02 23.91
N VAL A 290 5.95 -8.68 24.80
CA VAL A 290 6.35 -8.85 26.21
C VAL A 290 7.63 -9.68 26.35
N ARG A 291 7.77 -10.74 25.55
CA ARG A 291 8.93 -11.65 25.59
C ARG A 291 10.09 -11.21 24.69
N SER A 292 9.91 -10.16 23.90
CA SER A 292 10.87 -9.76 22.86
C SER A 292 12.25 -9.45 23.46
N PRO A 293 13.34 -10.00 22.89
CA PRO A 293 14.70 -9.66 23.30
C PRO A 293 15.17 -8.33 22.70
N LEU A 294 14.38 -7.70 21.83
CA LEU A 294 14.77 -6.51 21.10
C LEU A 294 14.82 -5.26 21.98
N PRO A 295 15.66 -4.26 21.65
CA PRO A 295 15.75 -3.03 22.41
C PRO A 295 14.42 -2.26 22.38
N PRO A 296 14.09 -1.49 23.43
CA PRO A 296 12.82 -0.79 23.55
C PRO A 296 12.61 0.30 22.49
N GLU A 297 13.68 0.93 22.02
CA GLU A 297 13.66 1.97 20.99
C GLU A 297 14.76 1.70 19.94
N PRO A 298 14.65 2.26 18.72
CA PRO A 298 15.71 2.19 17.72
C PRO A 298 16.87 3.13 18.10
N ASP A 299 18.05 2.88 17.55
CA ASP A 299 19.25 3.68 17.82
C ASP A 299 19.23 4.98 17.01
N ARG A 300 18.63 6.01 17.62
CA ARG A 300 18.44 7.33 16.98
C ARG A 300 19.77 8.02 16.69
N ASP A 301 20.72 7.97 17.60
CA ASP A 301 21.99 8.69 17.47
C ASP A 301 22.83 8.11 16.31
N ARG A 302 22.90 6.78 16.18
CA ARG A 302 23.56 6.14 15.04
C ARG A 302 22.78 6.35 13.74
N ALA A 303 21.45 6.34 13.77
CA ALA A 303 20.63 6.62 12.58
C ALA A 303 20.83 8.07 12.08
N GLU A 304 20.94 9.03 12.99
CA GLU A 304 21.25 10.42 12.66
C GLU A 304 22.64 10.56 12.02
N LYS A 305 23.67 9.97 12.66
CA LYS A 305 25.03 9.95 12.10
C LYS A 305 25.09 9.31 10.72
N LEU A 306 24.36 8.20 10.53
CA LEU A 306 24.25 7.54 9.22
C LEU A 306 23.59 8.48 8.19
N CYS A 307 22.50 9.14 8.56
CA CYS A 307 21.81 10.08 7.69
C CYS A 307 22.73 11.23 7.25
N VAL A 308 23.41 11.88 8.21
CA VAL A 308 24.37 12.95 7.96
C VAL A 308 25.48 12.48 7.02
N LYS A 309 26.07 11.31 7.31
CA LYS A 309 27.12 10.71 6.46
C LYS A 309 26.64 10.53 5.02
N MET A 310 25.46 9.94 4.82
CA MET A 310 24.93 9.66 3.48
C MET A 310 24.66 10.94 2.68
N ILE A 311 24.06 11.96 3.31
CA ILE A 311 23.78 13.25 2.66
C ILE A 311 25.09 13.95 2.31
N ALA A 312 26.05 13.96 3.24
CA ALA A 312 27.34 14.60 3.00
C ALA A 312 28.14 13.90 1.89
N GLU A 313 28.18 12.57 1.89
CA GLU A 313 28.85 11.79 0.85
C GLU A 313 28.21 12.04 -0.53
N TYR A 314 26.88 12.09 -0.61
CA TYR A 314 26.16 12.39 -1.85
C TYR A 314 26.47 13.79 -2.40
N HIS A 315 26.61 14.79 -1.54
CA HIS A 315 26.89 16.17 -1.93
C HIS A 315 28.38 16.55 -1.92
N GLY A 316 29.28 15.61 -1.60
CA GLY A 316 30.73 15.89 -1.49
C GLY A 316 31.08 16.87 -0.36
N LEU A 317 30.32 16.85 0.74
CA LEU A 317 30.55 17.72 1.90
C LEU A 317 31.54 17.08 2.88
N ASN A 318 32.43 17.88 3.46
CA ASN A 318 33.28 17.46 4.57
C ASN A 318 32.52 17.64 5.89
N VAL A 319 31.99 16.54 6.44
CA VAL A 319 31.41 16.50 7.79
C VAL A 319 32.41 15.89 8.75
N SER A 320 32.83 16.67 9.74
CA SER A 320 33.79 16.28 10.80
C SER A 320 33.14 15.49 11.92
#